data_AF-A0A3M6U9P7-F1
#
_entry.id   AF-A0A3M6U9P7-F1
#
_cell.length_a   1.000
_cell.length_b   1.000
_cell.length_c   1.000
_cell.angle_alpha   90.00
_cell.angle_beta   90.00
_cell.angle_gamma   90.00
#
_symmetry.space_group_name_H-M   'P 1'
#
loop_
_entity.id
_entity.type
_entity.pdbx_description
1 polymer ?
#
loop_
_entity_poly.entity_id
_entity_poly.type
_entity_poly.pdbx_seq_one_letter_code
_entity_poly.pdbx_strand_id
1 'polypeptide(L)'
;MAFERIHLVFLGLAICFLFFNIPSNYTNSSFSWNPCDSYSLNGSTCKGVAACMEQKGVNTSEFYSVAKQDTAEFFHREDGENFLTYKGTAFNKTSVFSVVLKCDPKEEGKVDPVIAYTTKNAYETVLYSKYACPSGSSSTGLGLTAIATMSVITILGVVIIAFLIFVVHLRNKLPDGVPKPSMCTSMKVALGMIFAKFCPCCNGSGYAKVP
;
A
#
# COMPACT_ATOMS: atom_id res chain seq x y z
N MET A 1 14.16 -21.37 -3.43
CA MET A 1 12.71 -21.15 -3.62
C MET A 1 12.01 -20.45 -2.44
N ALA A 2 12.34 -20.69 -1.17
CA ALA A 2 11.69 -19.96 -0.05
C ALA A 2 12.14 -18.48 0.09
N PHE A 3 13.37 -18.16 -0.32
CA PHE A 3 13.95 -16.81 -0.18
C PHE A 3 13.40 -15.79 -1.21
N GLU A 4 13.04 -16.24 -2.42
CA GLU A 4 12.44 -15.37 -3.45
C GLU A 4 11.05 -14.86 -3.07
N ARG A 5 10.26 -15.67 -2.33
CA ARG A 5 8.93 -15.26 -1.90
C ARG A 5 8.94 -14.12 -0.87
N ILE A 6 9.99 -14.03 -0.04
CA ILE A 6 10.08 -12.99 0.99
C ILE A 6 10.35 -11.62 0.35
N HIS A 7 11.22 -11.55 -0.67
CA HIS A 7 11.50 -10.30 -1.38
C HIS A 7 10.27 -9.76 -2.13
N LEU A 8 9.44 -10.63 -2.71
CA LEU A 8 8.19 -10.23 -3.37
C LEU A 8 7.16 -9.64 -2.39
N VAL A 9 7.13 -10.08 -1.13
CA VAL A 9 6.24 -9.52 -0.11
C VAL A 9 6.65 -8.08 0.27
N PHE A 10 7.96 -7.81 0.39
CA PHE A 10 8.46 -6.46 0.63
C PHE A 10 8.31 -5.54 -0.58
N LEU A 11 8.45 -6.10 -1.80
CA LEU A 11 8.14 -5.40 -3.05
C LEU A 11 6.69 -4.90 -3.06
N GLY A 12 5.76 -5.76 -2.67
CA GLY A 12 4.35 -5.42 -2.55
C GLY A 12 4.15 -4.20 -1.65
N LEU A 13 4.59 -4.28 -0.39
CA LEU A 13 4.33 -3.26 0.63
C LEU A 13 4.79 -1.84 0.27
N ALA A 14 5.92 -1.69 -0.43
CA ALA A 14 6.41 -0.37 -0.80
C ALA A 14 5.64 0.24 -1.98
N ILE A 15 5.16 -0.59 -2.90
CA ILE A 15 4.45 -0.16 -4.12
C ILE A 15 2.95 0.04 -3.82
N CYS A 16 2.42 -0.57 -2.76
CA CYS A 16 0.99 -0.49 -2.40
C CYS A 16 0.43 0.90 -2.17
N PHE A 17 1.26 1.89 -1.83
CA PHE A 17 0.80 3.26 -1.62
C PHE A 17 0.65 4.07 -2.92
N LEU A 18 1.07 3.52 -4.06
CA LEU A 18 1.07 4.23 -5.33
C LEU A 18 -0.17 3.89 -6.16
N PHE A 19 -0.88 4.94 -6.55
CA PHE A 19 -1.97 4.88 -7.52
C PHE A 19 -1.47 5.46 -8.85
N PHE A 20 -1.49 4.66 -9.90
CA PHE A 20 -0.93 5.04 -11.19
C PHE A 20 -2.03 5.43 -12.16
N ASN A 21 -1.94 6.64 -12.71
CA ASN A 21 -2.68 7.05 -13.89
C ASN A 21 -1.76 6.94 -15.09
N ILE A 22 -1.98 5.94 -15.93
CA ILE A 22 -1.07 5.51 -16.98
C ILE A 22 -1.70 5.88 -18.34
N PRO A 23 -1.04 6.69 -19.17
CA PRO A 23 -1.49 6.89 -20.54
C PRO A 23 -1.37 5.58 -21.32
N SER A 24 -2.12 5.43 -22.42
CA SER A 24 -1.92 4.30 -23.32
C SER A 24 -1.36 4.75 -24.66
N ASN A 25 -0.85 3.79 -25.43
CA ASN A 25 -0.46 4.00 -26.83
C ASN A 25 -1.65 4.34 -27.74
N TYR A 26 -2.88 4.14 -27.29
CA TYR A 26 -4.09 4.61 -27.95
C TYR A 26 -4.50 5.97 -27.40
N THR A 27 -4.58 6.97 -28.27
CA THR A 27 -4.82 8.39 -27.90
C THR A 27 -6.12 8.62 -27.12
N ASN A 28 -7.07 7.70 -27.25
CA ASN A 28 -8.40 7.81 -26.66
C ASN A 28 -8.58 6.89 -25.45
N SER A 29 -7.50 6.29 -24.91
CA SER A 29 -7.58 5.47 -23.71
C SER A 29 -6.53 5.81 -22.66
N SER A 30 -6.96 5.79 -21.41
CA SER A 30 -6.15 5.91 -20.21
C SER A 30 -6.44 4.76 -19.27
N PHE A 31 -5.47 4.42 -18.43
CA PHE A 31 -5.60 3.37 -17.44
C PHE A 31 -5.35 3.95 -16.06
N SER A 32 -6.10 3.47 -15.08
CA SER A 32 -5.78 3.66 -13.67
C SER A 32 -5.46 2.30 -13.07
N TRP A 33 -4.42 2.20 -12.27
CA TRP A 33 -3.95 0.93 -11.71
C TRP A 33 -3.46 1.12 -10.27
N ASN A 34 -3.87 0.22 -9.40
CA ASN A 34 -3.35 0.05 -8.05
C ASN A 34 -2.88 -1.40 -7.89
N PRO A 35 -1.60 -1.65 -7.59
CA PRO A 35 -1.07 -3.01 -7.48
C PRO A 35 -1.58 -3.80 -6.27
N CYS A 36 -2.04 -3.13 -5.21
CA CYS A 36 -2.26 -3.76 -3.91
C CYS A 36 -3.69 -3.72 -3.42
N ASP A 37 -4.34 -2.57 -3.56
CA ASP A 37 -5.68 -2.38 -3.05
C ASP A 37 -6.67 -2.28 -4.20
N SER A 38 -7.74 -3.06 -4.08
CA SER A 38 -8.88 -2.90 -4.97
C SER A 38 -9.51 -1.53 -4.73
N TYR A 39 -9.87 -0.82 -5.80
CA TYR A 39 -10.58 0.45 -5.72
C TYR A 39 -11.85 0.45 -6.56
N SER A 40 -12.68 1.48 -6.37
CA SER A 40 -13.89 1.69 -7.17
C SER A 40 -13.96 3.14 -7.62
N LEU A 41 -14.39 3.37 -8.86
CA LEU A 41 -14.62 4.70 -9.41
C LEU A 41 -16.12 4.97 -9.46
N ASN A 42 -16.55 6.03 -8.77
CA ASN A 42 -17.96 6.43 -8.71
C ASN A 42 -18.49 6.76 -10.10
N GLY A 43 -19.69 6.26 -10.42
CA GLY A 43 -20.31 6.48 -11.74
C GLY A 43 -19.73 5.65 -12.88
N SER A 44 -18.93 4.61 -12.58
CA SER A 44 -18.32 3.74 -13.60
C SER A 44 -18.62 2.25 -13.37
N THR A 45 -18.20 1.40 -14.31
CA THR A 45 -18.25 -0.07 -14.19
C THR A 45 -17.10 -0.64 -13.35
N CYS A 46 -16.10 0.17 -13.03
CA CYS A 46 -14.91 -0.24 -12.29
C CYS A 46 -15.19 -0.26 -10.78
N LYS A 47 -15.59 -1.43 -10.27
CA LYS A 47 -15.90 -1.68 -8.86
C LYS A 47 -15.05 -2.84 -8.33
N GLY A 48 -14.27 -2.58 -7.27
CA GLY A 48 -13.37 -3.58 -6.69
C GLY A 48 -12.29 -4.05 -7.66
N VAL A 49 -11.73 -3.14 -8.45
CA VAL A 49 -10.77 -3.45 -9.53
C VAL A 49 -9.34 -3.15 -9.10
N ALA A 50 -8.39 -3.85 -9.73
CA ALA A 50 -6.97 -3.53 -9.68
C ALA A 50 -6.59 -2.52 -10.75
N ALA A 51 -7.19 -2.64 -11.95
CA ALA A 51 -7.02 -1.67 -13.03
C ALA A 51 -8.34 -1.40 -13.75
N CYS A 52 -8.52 -0.14 -14.13
CA CYS A 52 -9.66 0.37 -14.86
C CYS A 52 -9.17 1.08 -16.12
N MET A 53 -9.77 0.78 -17.26
CA MET A 53 -9.54 1.50 -18.51
C MET A 53 -10.65 2.53 -18.69
N GLU A 54 -10.28 3.77 -18.96
CA GLU A 54 -11.15 4.83 -19.45
C GLU A 54 -10.93 4.97 -20.95
N GLN A 55 -12.01 4.86 -21.73
CA GLN A 55 -12.02 5.14 -23.15
C GLN A 55 -12.80 6.43 -23.40
N LYS A 56 -12.10 7.46 -23.88
CA LYS A 56 -12.67 8.77 -24.19
C LYS A 56 -13.32 8.74 -25.57
N GLY A 57 -14.66 8.83 -25.59
CA GLY A 57 -15.43 9.13 -26.79
C GLY A 57 -15.49 10.64 -27.06
N VAL A 58 -16.27 11.04 -28.08
CA VAL A 58 -16.42 12.47 -28.44
C VAL A 58 -17.13 13.26 -27.34
N ASN A 59 -18.15 12.67 -26.71
CA ASN A 59 -19.00 13.33 -25.70
C ASN A 59 -19.09 12.57 -24.37
N THR A 60 -18.60 11.33 -24.31
CA THR A 60 -18.77 10.43 -23.16
C THR A 60 -17.50 9.62 -22.94
N SER A 61 -17.13 9.39 -21.67
CA SER A 61 -16.11 8.40 -21.31
C SER A 61 -16.78 7.08 -20.96
N GLU A 62 -16.29 5.99 -21.53
CA GLU A 62 -16.67 4.63 -21.14
C GLU A 62 -15.59 4.02 -20.25
N PHE A 63 -15.99 3.22 -19.28
CA PHE A 63 -15.07 2.59 -18.33
C PHE A 63 -15.17 1.07 -18.41
N TYR A 64 -14.04 0.40 -18.27
CA TYR A 64 -13.92 -1.05 -18.36
C TYR A 64 -13.04 -1.61 -17.24
N SER A 65 -13.56 -2.65 -16.58
CA SER A 65 -12.90 -3.36 -15.47
C SER A 65 -11.84 -4.35 -16.00
N VAL A 66 -10.72 -3.82 -16.50
CA VAL A 66 -9.68 -4.62 -17.17
C VAL A 66 -8.94 -5.60 -16.25
N ALA A 67 -8.92 -5.36 -14.93
CA ALA A 67 -8.25 -6.24 -13.97
C ALA A 67 -8.93 -6.26 -12.60
N LYS A 68 -9.04 -7.44 -11.98
CA LYS A 68 -9.52 -7.61 -10.60
C LYS A 68 -8.39 -7.98 -9.65
N GLN A 69 -8.43 -7.44 -8.45
CA GLN A 69 -7.35 -7.60 -7.46
C GLN A 69 -7.21 -9.04 -6.95
N ASP A 70 -8.31 -9.77 -6.83
CA ASP A 70 -8.34 -11.16 -6.38
C ASP A 70 -7.79 -12.18 -7.40
N THR A 71 -7.47 -11.71 -8.61
CA THR A 71 -6.89 -12.54 -9.68
C THR A 71 -5.39 -12.29 -9.90
N ALA A 72 -4.75 -11.55 -9.00
CA ALA A 72 -3.33 -11.23 -9.10
C ALA A 72 -2.48 -12.50 -9.05
N GLU A 73 -1.70 -12.73 -10.10
CA GLU A 73 -0.79 -13.86 -10.25
C GLU A 73 0.62 -13.33 -10.56
N PHE A 74 1.59 -13.68 -9.72
CA PHE A 74 3.01 -13.42 -9.96
C PHE A 74 3.66 -14.64 -10.61
N PHE A 75 4.43 -14.44 -11.66
CA PHE A 75 5.25 -15.50 -12.23
C PHE A 75 6.58 -14.96 -12.77
N HIS A 76 7.56 -15.85 -12.75
CA HIS A 76 8.87 -15.64 -13.35
C HIS A 76 8.87 -16.33 -14.72
N ARG A 77 9.23 -15.61 -15.77
CA ARG A 77 9.35 -16.17 -17.12
C ARG A 77 10.79 -16.63 -17.36
N GLU A 78 10.97 -17.60 -18.26
CA GLU A 78 12.27 -18.20 -18.58
C GLU A 78 13.32 -17.20 -19.09
N ASP A 79 12.89 -16.05 -19.62
CA ASP A 79 13.75 -14.94 -20.05
C ASP A 79 14.32 -14.11 -18.89
N GLY A 80 13.97 -14.45 -17.64
CA GLY A 80 14.42 -13.76 -16.44
C GLY A 80 13.55 -12.57 -16.04
N GLU A 81 12.47 -12.29 -16.76
CA GLU A 81 11.55 -11.22 -16.42
C GLU A 81 10.50 -11.68 -15.39
N ASN A 82 10.16 -10.77 -14.47
CA ASN A 82 9.12 -10.98 -13.47
C ASN A 82 7.85 -10.29 -13.90
N PHE A 83 6.73 -11.01 -13.86
CA PHE A 83 5.42 -10.51 -14.24
C PHE A 83 4.46 -10.51 -13.06
N LEU A 84 3.65 -9.47 -13.01
CA LEU A 84 2.44 -9.38 -12.21
C LEU A 84 1.25 -9.29 -13.15
N THR A 85 0.39 -10.29 -13.14
CA THR A 85 -0.74 -10.39 -14.06
C THR A 85 -2.06 -10.42 -13.32
N TYR A 86 -3.08 -9.87 -13.97
CA TYR A 86 -4.44 -9.84 -13.47
C TYR A 86 -5.40 -10.26 -14.58
N LYS A 87 -6.53 -10.83 -14.18
CA LYS A 87 -7.65 -11.17 -15.05
C LYS A 87 -8.82 -10.24 -14.75
N GLY A 88 -9.58 -9.90 -15.78
CA GLY A 88 -10.73 -9.01 -15.65
C GLY A 88 -11.77 -9.25 -16.75
N THR A 89 -12.60 -8.24 -16.98
CA THR A 89 -13.59 -8.27 -18.06
C THR A 89 -13.66 -6.89 -18.71
N ALA A 90 -13.30 -6.83 -19.98
CA ALA A 90 -13.44 -5.65 -20.82
C ALA A 90 -14.10 -6.05 -22.13
N PHE A 91 -14.99 -5.21 -22.66
CA PHE A 91 -15.76 -5.48 -23.89
C PHE A 91 -16.48 -6.85 -23.87
N ASN A 92 -17.06 -7.23 -22.73
CA ASN A 92 -17.73 -8.51 -22.51
C ASN A 92 -16.86 -9.76 -22.77
N LYS A 93 -15.53 -9.62 -22.75
CA LYS A 93 -14.56 -10.70 -22.89
C LYS A 93 -13.60 -10.69 -21.71
N THR A 94 -13.01 -11.84 -21.41
CA THR A 94 -11.91 -11.92 -20.45
C THR A 94 -10.78 -11.00 -20.89
N SER A 95 -10.30 -10.16 -19.99
CA SER A 95 -9.14 -9.31 -20.21
C SER A 95 -7.95 -9.78 -19.38
N VAL A 96 -6.75 -9.53 -19.88
CA VAL A 96 -5.50 -9.78 -19.16
C VAL A 96 -4.72 -8.48 -19.07
N PHE A 97 -4.36 -8.07 -17.85
CA PHE A 97 -3.51 -6.92 -17.59
C PHE A 97 -2.19 -7.40 -17.01
N SER A 98 -1.09 -7.16 -17.73
CA SER A 98 0.24 -7.64 -17.40
C SER A 98 1.17 -6.48 -17.07
N VAL A 99 1.88 -6.58 -15.96
CA VAL A 99 2.89 -5.62 -15.53
C VAL A 99 4.24 -6.32 -15.48
N VAL A 100 5.16 -5.89 -16.34
CA VAL A 100 6.56 -6.32 -16.30
C VAL A 100 7.26 -5.55 -15.18
N LEU A 101 7.86 -6.25 -14.24
CA LEU A 101 8.63 -5.65 -13.16
C LEU A 101 10.08 -5.54 -13.60
N LYS A 102 10.55 -4.32 -13.86
CA LYS A 102 11.95 -4.03 -14.22
C LYS A 102 12.70 -3.39 -13.07
N CYS A 103 13.88 -3.93 -12.80
CA CYS A 103 14.83 -3.33 -11.86
C CYS A 103 15.36 -2.01 -12.45
N ASP A 104 15.13 -0.92 -11.72
CA ASP A 104 15.88 0.32 -11.90
C ASP A 104 16.21 0.89 -10.51
N PRO A 105 17.48 0.91 -10.09
CA PRO A 105 17.87 1.37 -8.75
C PRO A 105 17.58 2.86 -8.50
N LYS A 106 17.29 3.65 -9.54
CA LYS A 106 17.02 5.08 -9.45
C LYS A 106 15.53 5.41 -9.38
N GLU A 107 14.66 4.48 -9.74
CA GLU A 107 13.23 4.70 -9.83
C GLU A 107 12.51 3.99 -8.70
N GLU A 108 11.52 4.64 -8.09
CA GLU A 108 10.71 4.01 -7.03
C GLU A 108 9.45 3.33 -7.60
N GLY A 109 8.87 3.94 -8.64
CA GLY A 109 7.66 3.46 -9.27
C GLY A 109 7.35 4.26 -10.53
N LYS A 110 8.25 4.22 -11.51
CA LYS A 110 7.97 4.78 -12.84
C LYS A 110 7.23 3.74 -13.67
N VAL A 111 6.15 4.14 -14.34
CA VAL A 111 5.33 3.24 -15.16
C VAL A 111 5.32 3.72 -16.61
N ASP A 112 5.62 2.83 -17.56
CA ASP A 112 5.54 3.13 -18.99
C ASP A 112 4.08 3.14 -19.48
N PRO A 113 3.77 3.83 -20.59
CA PRO A 113 2.44 3.79 -21.18
C PRO A 113 1.95 2.36 -21.45
N VAL A 114 0.64 2.12 -21.27
CA VAL A 114 0.03 0.82 -21.54
C VAL A 114 0.03 0.56 -23.05
N ILE A 115 0.52 -0.62 -23.43
CA ILE A 115 0.37 -1.18 -24.77
C ILE A 115 -0.92 -2.01 -24.79
N ALA A 116 -1.92 -1.54 -25.53
CA ALA A 116 -3.21 -2.23 -25.65
C ALA A 116 -3.26 -3.14 -26.89
N TYR A 117 -3.42 -4.44 -26.68
CA TYR A 117 -3.66 -5.45 -27.72
C TYR A 117 -5.17 -5.75 -27.83
N THR A 118 -5.89 -4.83 -28.48
CA THR A 118 -7.37 -4.84 -28.56
C THR A 118 -7.96 -6.13 -29.11
N THR A 119 -7.32 -6.77 -30.09
CA THR A 119 -7.78 -8.05 -30.67
C THR A 119 -7.73 -9.22 -29.68
N LYS A 120 -6.79 -9.17 -28.72
CA LYS A 120 -6.58 -10.21 -27.69
C LYS A 120 -7.18 -9.82 -26.34
N ASN A 121 -7.72 -8.61 -26.21
CA ASN A 121 -8.17 -8.04 -24.95
C ASN A 121 -7.08 -8.09 -23.86
N ALA A 122 -5.83 -7.86 -24.27
CA ALA A 122 -4.66 -7.91 -23.41
C ALA A 122 -3.99 -6.53 -23.34
N TYR A 123 -3.46 -6.20 -22.17
CA TYR A 123 -2.89 -4.90 -21.86
C TYR A 123 -1.57 -5.12 -21.13
N GLU A 124 -0.52 -4.44 -21.57
CA GLU A 124 0.82 -4.63 -21.00
C GLU A 124 1.44 -3.28 -20.65
N THR A 125 2.11 -3.23 -19.51
CA THR A 125 2.91 -2.06 -19.08
C THR A 125 4.16 -2.53 -18.33
N VAL A 126 5.09 -1.60 -18.10
CA VAL A 126 6.34 -1.84 -17.40
C VAL A 126 6.39 -0.96 -16.17
N LEU A 127 6.62 -1.55 -15.00
CA LEU A 127 6.91 -0.86 -13.76
C LEU A 127 8.42 -0.95 -13.47
N TYR A 128 9.08 0.20 -13.48
CA TYR A 128 10.46 0.34 -13.02
C TYR A 128 10.48 0.64 -11.53
N SER A 129 11.18 -0.19 -10.77
CA SER A 129 11.33 0.00 -9.35
C SER A 129 12.66 -0.54 -8.83
N LYS A 130 13.28 0.20 -7.92
CA LYS A 130 14.48 -0.22 -7.16
C LYS A 130 14.22 -1.47 -6.34
N TYR A 131 12.96 -1.72 -5.99
CA TYR A 131 12.59 -2.90 -5.23
C TYR A 131 12.66 -4.17 -6.10
N ALA A 132 12.51 -4.07 -7.43
CA ALA A 132 12.55 -5.21 -8.34
C ALA A 132 13.99 -5.71 -8.61
N CYS A 133 15.00 -5.07 -8.03
CA CYS A 133 16.39 -5.42 -8.19
C CYS A 133 16.77 -6.64 -7.33
N PRO A 134 17.36 -7.70 -7.91
CA PRO A 134 17.86 -8.82 -7.14
C PRO A 134 18.97 -8.33 -6.19
N SER A 135 18.92 -8.74 -4.93
CA SER A 135 19.87 -8.31 -3.88
C SER A 135 21.30 -8.87 -4.04
N GLY A 136 21.71 -9.24 -5.26
CA GLY A 136 22.89 -10.06 -5.55
C GLY A 136 24.04 -9.39 -6.33
N SER A 137 23.93 -8.12 -6.73
CA SER A 137 25.03 -7.41 -7.41
C SER A 137 25.43 -6.13 -6.66
N SER A 138 26.26 -6.35 -5.65
CA SER A 138 26.98 -5.32 -4.90
C SER A 138 27.82 -4.41 -5.79
N SER A 139 27.50 -3.11 -5.82
CA SER A 139 28.49 -2.03 -5.85
C SER A 139 27.88 -0.66 -5.51
N THR A 140 27.10 -0.55 -4.43
CA THR A 140 26.90 0.76 -3.79
C THR A 140 26.66 0.56 -2.30
N GLY A 141 27.51 1.18 -1.49
CA GLY A 141 27.65 0.89 -0.07
C GLY A 141 26.33 0.93 0.69
N LEU A 142 26.03 -0.18 1.36
CA LEU A 142 25.21 -0.18 2.56
C LEU A 142 25.92 0.67 3.62
N GLY A 143 25.73 1.98 3.54
CA GLY A 143 25.96 2.87 4.67
C GLY A 143 25.01 2.43 5.78
N LEU A 144 25.58 1.88 6.86
CA LEU A 144 25.27 1.94 8.31
C LEU A 144 23.90 2.43 8.86
N THR A 145 22.90 2.81 8.07
CA THR A 145 21.64 3.41 8.53
C THR A 145 20.44 2.47 8.47
N ALA A 146 20.49 1.37 7.71
CA ALA A 146 19.36 0.43 7.59
C ALA A 146 19.16 -0.50 8.81
N ILE A 147 20.19 -0.70 9.64
CA ILE A 147 20.08 -1.46 10.89
C ILE A 147 19.36 -0.63 11.98
N ALA A 148 19.46 0.69 11.88
CA ALA A 148 18.83 1.60 12.85
C ALA A 148 17.32 1.80 12.60
N THR A 149 16.81 1.61 11.38
CA THR A 149 15.39 1.88 11.09
C THR A 149 14.48 0.67 11.33
N MET A 150 14.95 -0.55 11.05
CA MET A 150 14.18 -1.77 11.33
C MET A 150 14.04 -2.06 12.83
N SER A 151 15.04 -1.65 13.63
CA SER A 151 14.97 -1.74 15.08
C SER A 151 13.92 -0.80 15.67
N VAL A 152 13.80 0.43 15.17
CA VAL A 152 12.82 1.42 15.66
C VAL A 152 11.39 0.97 15.42
N ILE A 153 11.06 0.41 14.25
CA ILE A 153 9.70 -0.07 13.94
C ILE A 153 9.34 -1.26 14.83
N THR A 154 10.29 -2.19 15.05
CA THR A 154 10.08 -3.35 15.91
C THR A 154 9.87 -2.94 17.37
N ILE A 155 10.68 -1.99 17.87
CA ILE A 155 10.55 -1.42 19.22
C ILE A 155 9.19 -0.71 19.37
N LEU A 156 8.78 0.09 18.39
CA LEU A 156 7.49 0.80 18.42
C LEU A 156 6.32 -0.19 18.45
N GLY A 157 6.37 -1.26 17.66
CA GLY A 157 5.35 -2.32 17.67
C GLY A 157 5.24 -3.02 19.03
N VAL A 158 6.37 -3.38 19.65
CA VAL A 158 6.40 -4.00 20.98
C VAL A 158 5.83 -3.06 22.05
N VAL A 159 6.16 -1.76 21.99
CA VAL A 159 5.63 -0.75 22.92
C VAL A 159 4.11 -0.60 22.79
N ILE A 160 3.58 -0.59 21.57
CA ILE A 160 2.12 -0.51 21.34
C ILE A 160 1.43 -1.76 21.90
N ILE A 161 1.96 -2.96 21.65
CA ILE A 161 1.39 -4.21 22.16
C ILE A 161 1.40 -4.23 23.68
N ALA A 162 2.52 -3.86 24.31
CA ALA A 162 2.62 -3.79 25.77
C ALA A 162 1.63 -2.78 26.37
N PHE A 163 1.44 -1.63 25.72
CA PHE A 163 0.46 -0.62 26.14
C PHE A 163 -0.99 -1.16 26.05
N LEU A 164 -1.34 -1.87 24.99
CA LEU A 164 -2.67 -2.50 24.86
C LEU A 164 -2.92 -3.54 25.95
N ILE A 165 -1.93 -4.41 26.23
CA ILE A 165 -2.01 -5.41 27.30
C ILE A 165 -2.20 -4.74 28.66
N PHE A 166 -1.48 -3.66 28.92
CA PHE A 166 -1.59 -2.88 30.15
C PHE A 166 -2.98 -2.25 30.31
N VAL A 167 -3.54 -1.66 29.25
CA VAL A 167 -4.91 -1.11 29.27
C VAL A 167 -5.95 -2.19 29.55
N VAL A 168 -5.80 -3.37 28.97
CA VAL A 168 -6.69 -4.52 29.23
C VAL A 168 -6.59 -4.97 30.69
N HIS A 169 -5.37 -5.07 31.25
CA HIS A 169 -5.17 -5.44 32.66
C HIS A 169 -5.77 -4.43 33.62
N LEU A 170 -5.61 -3.12 33.37
CA LEU A 170 -6.24 -2.09 34.18
C LEU A 170 -7.76 -2.22 34.14
N ARG A 171 -8.35 -2.45 32.97
CA ARG A 171 -9.79 -2.61 32.83
C ARG A 171 -10.34 -3.82 33.59
N ASN A 172 -9.59 -4.93 33.63
CA ASN A 172 -9.99 -6.13 34.36
C ASN A 172 -9.85 -5.99 35.89
N LYS A 173 -9.08 -4.99 36.36
CA LYS A 173 -8.85 -4.73 37.78
C LYS A 173 -9.79 -3.67 38.37
N LEU A 174 -10.64 -3.02 37.56
CA LEU A 174 -11.64 -2.10 38.09
C LEU A 174 -12.80 -2.91 38.71
N PRO A 175 -13.21 -2.61 39.95
CA PRO A 175 -14.32 -3.29 40.61
C PRO A 175 -15.63 -3.05 39.84
N ASP A 176 -16.45 -4.09 39.74
CA ASP A 176 -17.74 -4.04 39.06
C ASP A 176 -18.66 -3.02 39.76
N GLY A 177 -18.97 -1.91 39.06
CA GLY A 177 -19.85 -0.86 39.58
C GLY A 177 -19.44 0.57 39.20
N VAL A 178 -18.21 0.79 38.75
CA VAL A 178 -17.77 2.13 38.27
C VAL A 178 -18.03 2.23 36.76
N PRO A 179 -18.73 3.28 36.28
CA PRO A 179 -18.97 3.47 34.85
C PRO A 179 -17.63 3.57 34.10
N LYS A 180 -17.42 2.67 33.13
CA LYS A 180 -16.18 2.61 32.35
C LYS A 180 -16.00 3.94 31.61
N PRO A 181 -14.96 4.74 31.90
CA PRO A 181 -14.72 5.98 31.18
C PRO A 181 -14.44 5.68 29.70
N SER A 182 -14.78 6.64 28.84
CA SER A 182 -14.48 6.56 27.41
C SER A 182 -12.96 6.36 27.21
N MET A 183 -12.58 5.59 26.18
CA MET A 183 -11.17 5.34 25.83
C MET A 183 -10.36 6.65 25.72
N CYS A 184 -11.01 7.73 25.28
CA CYS A 184 -10.41 9.05 25.11
C CYS A 184 -9.99 9.69 26.44
N THR A 185 -10.81 9.53 27.49
CA THR A 185 -10.52 10.05 28.84
C THR A 185 -9.37 9.28 29.48
N SER A 186 -9.36 7.95 29.35
CA SER A 186 -8.27 7.10 29.88
C SER A 186 -6.94 7.37 29.17
N MET A 187 -6.96 7.59 27.85
CA MET A 187 -5.76 7.92 27.08
C MET A 187 -5.18 9.28 27.47
N LYS A 188 -6.04 10.28 27.73
CA LYS A 188 -5.60 11.61 28.19
C LYS A 188 -4.94 11.56 29.57
N VAL A 189 -5.47 10.76 30.49
CA VAL A 189 -4.90 10.56 31.84
C VAL A 189 -3.59 9.78 31.78
N ALA A 190 -3.51 8.74 30.96
CA ALA A 190 -2.27 7.97 30.75
C ALA A 190 -1.16 8.82 30.13
N LEU A 191 -1.47 9.61 29.10
CA LEU A 191 -0.52 10.57 28.53
C LEU A 191 -0.09 11.61 29.56
N GLY A 192 -1.03 12.17 30.34
CA GLY A 192 -0.71 13.16 31.38
C GLY A 192 0.26 12.65 32.43
N MET A 193 0.10 11.39 32.87
CA MET A 193 1.03 10.77 33.84
C MET A 193 2.41 10.50 33.24
N ILE A 194 2.50 10.17 31.95
CA ILE A 194 3.77 9.96 31.25
C ILE A 194 4.48 11.31 31.07
N PHE A 195 3.79 12.34 30.57
CA PHE A 195 4.37 13.68 30.39
C PHE A 195 4.83 14.30 31.72
N ALA A 196 4.11 14.09 32.82
CA ALA A 196 4.53 14.54 34.16
C ALA A 196 5.83 13.87 34.63
N LYS A 197 6.12 12.65 34.18
CA LYS A 197 7.31 11.89 34.56
C LYS A 197 8.53 12.20 33.68
N PHE A 198 8.29 12.53 32.41
CA PHE A 198 9.35 12.88 31.45
C PHE A 198 9.68 14.38 31.41
N CYS A 199 8.78 15.26 31.84
CA CYS A 199 9.03 16.70 31.85
C CYS A 199 8.37 17.38 33.08
N PRO A 200 9.02 17.35 34.27
CA PRO A 200 8.47 17.95 35.49
C PRO A 200 8.29 19.48 35.41
N CYS A 201 8.92 20.15 34.43
CA CYS A 201 8.85 21.60 34.26
C CYS A 201 7.69 22.09 33.36
N CYS A 202 6.96 21.20 32.68
CA CYS A 202 5.86 21.61 31.79
C CYS A 202 4.51 21.83 32.49
N ASN A 203 4.45 21.71 33.83
CA ASN A 203 3.21 21.83 34.59
C ASN A 203 2.94 23.28 35.03
N GLY A 204 2.99 24.21 34.08
CA GLY A 204 2.82 25.63 34.32
C GLY A 204 2.01 26.30 33.23
N SER A 205 0.70 26.07 33.20
CA SER A 205 -0.31 27.07 32.83
C SER A 205 -1.69 26.43 32.67
N GLY A 206 -2.66 26.91 33.45
CA GLY A 206 -4.02 27.09 32.94
C GLY A 206 -5.08 26.05 33.28
N TYR A 207 -5.30 25.74 34.56
CA TYR A 207 -6.69 25.54 35.01
C TYR A 207 -7.18 26.84 35.63
N ALA A 208 -7.71 27.71 34.76
CA ALA A 208 -8.57 28.79 35.21
C ALA A 208 -9.77 28.17 35.95
N LYS A 209 -9.99 28.64 37.19
CA LYS A 209 -11.25 28.48 37.90
C LYS A 209 -12.39 28.92 36.98
N VAL A 210 -13.32 28.02 36.71
CA VAL A 210 -14.67 28.40 36.28
C VAL A 210 -15.50 28.57 37.56
N PRO A 211 -16.24 29.68 37.73
CA PRO A 211 -17.20 29.82 38.83
C PRO A 211 -18.35 28.81 38.73
#